data_AF-A0A2H6N5T2-F1
#
_entry.id   AF-A0A2H6N5T2-F1
#
_cell.length_a   1.000
_cell.length_b   1.000
_cell.length_c   1.000
_cell.angle_alpha   90.00
_cell.angle_beta   90.00
_cell.angle_gamma   90.00
#
_symmetry.space_group_name_H-M   'P 1'
#
loop_
_entity.id
_entity.type
_entity.pdbx_description
1 polymer ?
#
loop_
_entity_poly.entity_id
_entity_poly.type
_entity_poly.pdbx_seq_one_letter_code
_entity_poly.pdbx_strand_id
1 'polypeptide(L)'
;MAVDQKDDSKEAKPRSLRFTWSMKTTSSMDPNDMMREIRKVLDANNCDYEQRERFLLFCVHGDGHAENLVQWEMEVCKLPRLSLNGVRFKRISGTSIAFKNIASKIANELKL
;
A
#
# COMPACT_ATOMS: atom_id res chain seq x y z
N MET A 1 19.33 -24.65 29.72
CA MET A 1 19.91 -24.01 28.53
C MET A 1 18.83 -23.14 27.92
N ALA A 2 19.00 -21.82 28.02
CA ALA A 2 18.12 -20.85 27.38
C ALA A 2 18.47 -20.81 25.89
N VAL A 3 17.46 -20.87 25.03
CA VAL A 3 17.55 -20.33 23.68
C VAL A 3 16.27 -19.55 23.41
N ASP A 4 16.38 -18.27 23.68
CA ASP A 4 15.43 -17.20 23.37
C ASP A 4 15.34 -17.09 21.85
N GLN A 5 14.21 -17.49 21.26
CA GLN A 5 13.94 -17.22 19.84
C GLN A 5 13.49 -15.77 19.71
N LYS A 6 14.45 -14.95 19.29
CA LYS A 6 14.28 -13.51 19.04
C LYS A 6 13.13 -13.22 18.07
N ASP A 7 12.23 -12.41 18.61
CA ASP A 7 11.18 -11.62 17.97
C ASP A 7 11.76 -10.58 16.99
N ASP A 8 12.25 -11.01 15.82
CA ASP A 8 12.81 -10.10 14.79
C ASP A 8 11.72 -9.48 13.87
N SER A 9 10.45 -9.74 14.15
CA SER A 9 9.32 -9.29 13.31
C SER A 9 8.73 -7.93 13.73
N LYS A 10 9.19 -7.34 14.85
CA LYS A 10 8.57 -6.12 15.42
C LYS A 10 9.20 -4.79 14.99
N GLU A 11 10.34 -4.76 14.29
CA GLU A 11 11.06 -3.51 13.97
C GLU A 11 11.43 -3.28 12.49
N ALA A 12 10.83 -3.99 11.53
CA ALA A 12 11.01 -3.60 10.12
C ALA A 12 10.48 -2.16 9.91
N LYS A 13 11.33 -1.26 9.40
CA LYS A 13 11.02 0.15 9.06
C LYS A 13 10.58 0.26 7.59
N PRO A 14 9.74 1.25 7.22
CA PRO A 14 9.36 1.44 5.81
C PRO A 14 10.57 1.71 4.92
N ARG A 15 10.59 1.16 3.71
CA ARG A 15 11.66 1.42 2.74
C ARG A 15 11.68 2.90 2.35
N SER A 16 12.85 3.43 2.01
CA SER A 16 12.99 4.78 1.44
C SER A 16 12.99 4.70 -0.08
N LEU A 17 12.13 5.49 -0.74
CA LEU A 17 12.02 5.50 -2.21
C LEU A 17 12.26 6.92 -2.76
N ARG A 18 12.80 7.02 -3.98
CA ARG A 18 13.12 8.29 -4.65
C ARG A 18 12.25 8.45 -5.89
N PHE A 19 11.05 8.99 -5.72
CA PHE A 19 10.07 9.27 -6.79
C PHE A 19 9.30 10.58 -6.50
N THR A 20 8.68 11.17 -7.53
CA THR A 20 7.72 12.28 -7.39
C THR A 20 6.38 11.75 -6.89
N TRP A 21 5.99 12.11 -5.66
CA TRP A 21 4.74 11.66 -5.05
C TRP A 21 3.58 12.64 -5.26
N SER A 22 2.34 12.13 -5.21
CA SER A 22 1.16 12.99 -5.11
C SER A 22 0.95 13.40 -3.65
N MET A 23 0.64 14.67 -3.36
CA MET A 23 0.42 15.15 -1.98
C MET A 23 -0.71 14.39 -1.24
N LYS A 24 -1.67 13.82 -1.98
CA LYS A 24 -2.81 13.09 -1.40
C LYS A 24 -2.43 11.83 -0.64
N THR A 25 -1.28 11.25 -0.95
CA THR A 25 -0.83 9.98 -0.37
C THR A 25 0.41 10.14 0.47
N THR A 26 0.68 11.35 1.00
CA THR A 26 1.71 11.64 2.00
C THR A 26 1.09 11.93 3.36
N SER A 27 1.73 11.51 4.46
CA SER A 27 1.23 11.76 5.82
C SER A 27 2.31 11.67 6.89
N SER A 28 2.08 12.32 8.04
CA SER A 28 2.85 12.18 9.28
C SER A 28 2.37 11.03 10.19
N MET A 29 1.26 10.38 9.85
CA MET A 29 0.67 9.24 10.55
C MET A 29 1.66 8.07 10.67
N ASP A 30 1.57 7.29 11.75
CA ASP A 30 2.40 6.09 11.95
C ASP A 30 2.20 5.09 10.79
N PRO A 31 3.27 4.47 10.24
CA PRO A 31 3.15 3.53 9.14
C PRO A 31 2.20 2.35 9.40
N ASN A 32 2.09 1.85 10.63
CA ASN A 32 1.17 0.77 10.95
C ASN A 32 -0.29 1.25 10.91
N ASP A 33 -0.54 2.50 11.33
CA ASP A 33 -1.85 3.13 11.26
C ASP A 33 -2.25 3.40 9.80
N MET A 34 -1.30 3.84 8.97
CA MET A 34 -1.51 3.96 7.52
C MET A 34 -1.89 2.62 6.90
N MET A 35 -1.21 1.52 7.28
CA MET A 35 -1.57 0.18 6.81
C MET A 35 -2.98 -0.25 7.24
N ARG A 36 -3.44 0.14 8.45
CA ARG A 36 -4.82 -0.13 8.88
C ARG A 36 -5.82 0.63 8.04
N GLU A 37 -5.57 1.91 7.76
CA GLU A 37 -6.46 2.71 6.90
C GLU A 37 -6.47 2.19 5.46
N ILE A 38 -5.31 1.79 4.92
CA ILE A 38 -5.23 1.18 3.58
C ILE A 38 -6.12 -0.05 3.49
N ARG A 39 -5.99 -1.01 4.43
CA ARG A 39 -6.80 -2.23 4.43
C ARG A 39 -8.29 -1.92 4.51
N LYS A 40 -8.68 -1.02 5.40
CA LYS A 40 -10.08 -0.58 5.53
C LYS A 40 -10.65 0.00 4.24
N VAL A 41 -9.88 0.84 3.53
CA VAL A 41 -10.34 1.42 2.25
C VAL A 41 -10.36 0.35 1.14
N LEU A 42 -9.42 -0.59 1.13
CA LEU A 42 -9.46 -1.74 0.21
C LEU A 42 -10.71 -2.61 0.44
N ASP A 43 -11.02 -2.95 1.70
CA ASP A 43 -12.21 -3.72 2.07
C ASP A 43 -13.49 -3.01 1.61
N ALA A 44 -13.59 -1.68 1.83
CA ALA A 44 -14.74 -0.86 1.42
C ALA A 44 -14.91 -0.76 -0.10
N ASN A 45 -13.86 -1.07 -0.87
CA ASN A 45 -13.85 -1.04 -2.32
C ASN A 45 -13.87 -2.43 -2.96
N ASN A 46 -14.13 -3.48 -2.18
CA ASN A 46 -14.13 -4.86 -2.66
C ASN A 46 -12.81 -5.25 -3.35
N CYS A 47 -11.70 -4.76 -2.81
CA CYS A 47 -10.36 -5.15 -3.24
C CYS A 47 -9.83 -6.26 -2.34
N ASP A 48 -9.47 -7.40 -2.92
CA ASP A 48 -8.72 -8.42 -2.19
C ASP A 48 -7.27 -7.99 -2.02
N TYR A 49 -6.61 -8.44 -0.94
CA TYR A 49 -5.20 -8.17 -0.73
C TYR A 49 -4.47 -9.26 0.07
N GLU A 50 -3.17 -9.37 -0.19
CA GLU A 50 -2.23 -10.24 0.52
C GLU A 50 -1.10 -9.40 1.13
N GLN A 51 -0.81 -9.63 2.41
CA GLN A 51 0.32 -9.00 3.11
C GLN A 51 1.64 -9.68 2.70
N ARG A 52 2.43 -9.03 1.82
CA ARG A 52 3.69 -9.59 1.30
C ARG A 52 4.90 -9.26 2.17
N GLU A 53 5.00 -8.02 2.63
CA GLU A 53 5.99 -7.56 3.62
C GLU A 53 5.28 -6.66 4.64
N ARG A 54 5.89 -6.29 5.77
CA ARG A 54 5.23 -5.49 6.83
C ARG A 54 4.46 -4.26 6.33
N PHE A 55 5.00 -3.57 5.32
CA PHE A 55 4.43 -2.37 4.75
C PHE A 55 4.10 -2.49 3.26
N LEU A 56 3.99 -3.72 2.74
CA LEU A 56 3.71 -4.00 1.34
C LEU A 56 2.52 -4.95 1.22
N LEU A 57 1.48 -4.50 0.50
CA LEU A 57 0.33 -5.30 0.11
C LEU A 57 0.39 -5.59 -1.39
N PHE A 58 0.00 -6.80 -1.77
CA PHE A 58 -0.39 -7.14 -3.13
C PHE A 58 -1.91 -7.12 -3.20
N CYS A 59 -2.48 -6.26 -4.04
CA CYS A 59 -3.92 -6.00 -4.13
C CYS A 59 -4.47 -6.48 -5.46
N VAL A 60 -5.73 -6.92 -5.47
CA VAL A 60 -6.47 -7.38 -6.65
C VAL A 60 -7.87 -6.75 -6.64
N HIS A 61 -8.34 -6.30 -7.79
CA HIS A 61 -9.71 -5.81 -7.98
C HIS A 61 -10.19 -6.17 -9.38
N GLY A 62 -11.47 -6.53 -9.51
CA GLY A 62 -12.11 -6.91 -10.77
C GLY A 62 -13.16 -7.99 -10.55
N ASP A 63 -14.06 -8.16 -11.51
CA ASP A 63 -15.22 -9.06 -11.46
C ASP A 63 -14.98 -10.41 -12.16
N GLY A 64 -13.72 -10.78 -12.38
CA GLY A 64 -13.34 -12.02 -13.08
C GLY A 64 -13.28 -11.91 -14.61
N HIS A 65 -13.75 -10.80 -15.22
CA HIS A 65 -13.45 -10.52 -16.61
C HIS A 65 -12.00 -10.04 -16.77
N ALA A 66 -11.26 -10.66 -17.69
CA ALA A 66 -9.83 -10.42 -17.85
C ALA A 66 -9.47 -8.96 -18.13
N GLU A 67 -10.38 -8.19 -18.73
CA GLU A 67 -10.18 -6.77 -19.06
C GLU A 67 -10.29 -5.82 -17.85
N ASN A 68 -11.05 -6.23 -16.83
CA ASN A 68 -11.30 -5.45 -15.62
C ASN A 68 -10.44 -5.90 -14.43
N LEU A 69 -9.76 -7.05 -14.54
CA LEU A 69 -8.85 -7.55 -13.53
C LEU A 69 -7.59 -6.68 -13.47
N VAL A 70 -7.35 -6.10 -12.29
CA VAL A 70 -6.17 -5.29 -12.00
C VAL A 70 -5.47 -5.85 -10.77
N GLN A 71 -4.15 -5.98 -10.86
CA GLN A 71 -3.31 -6.32 -9.72
C GLN A 71 -2.26 -5.23 -9.52
N TRP A 72 -2.03 -4.81 -8.28
CA TRP A 72 -1.05 -3.78 -7.96
C TRP A 72 -0.47 -3.95 -6.57
N GLU A 73 0.70 -3.36 -6.36
CA GLU A 73 1.31 -3.24 -5.04
C GLU A 73 0.93 -1.91 -4.40
N MET A 74 0.61 -1.96 -3.10
CA MET A 74 0.52 -0.79 -2.23
C MET A 74 1.58 -0.85 -1.14
N GLU A 75 2.42 0.17 -1.07
CA GLU A 75 3.54 0.20 -0.13
C GLU A 75 3.60 1.47 0.70
N VAL A 76 3.68 1.36 2.02
CA VAL A 76 4.05 2.50 2.87
C VAL A 76 5.57 2.66 2.87
N CYS A 77 6.05 3.85 2.52
CA CYS A 77 7.47 4.17 2.42
C CYS A 77 7.81 5.49 3.13
N LYS A 78 9.09 5.68 3.50
CA LYS A 78 9.61 6.98 3.96
C LYS A 78 9.90 7.87 2.77
N LEU A 79 9.60 9.16 2.90
CA LEU A 79 9.95 10.22 1.95
C LEU A 79 11.03 11.11 2.57
N PRO A 80 12.33 10.83 2.34
CA PRO A 80 13.43 11.44 3.10
C PRO A 80 13.52 12.97 2.94
N ARG A 81 13.05 13.51 1.81
CA ARG A 81 13.08 14.95 1.53
C ARG A 81 12.01 15.74 2.27
N LEU A 82 10.92 15.08 2.65
CA LEU A 82 9.78 15.72 3.30
C LEU A 82 9.65 15.32 4.77
N SER A 83 10.45 14.35 5.24
CA SER A 83 10.33 13.75 6.56
C SER A 83 8.93 13.15 6.85
N LEU A 84 8.20 12.78 5.80
CA LEU A 84 6.88 12.18 5.86
C LEU A 84 6.91 10.70 5.43
N ASN A 85 5.80 10.01 5.65
CA ASN A 85 5.51 8.72 5.03
C ASN A 85 4.67 8.93 3.77
N GLY A 86 4.62 7.94 2.88
CA GLY A 86 3.66 7.94 1.79
C GLY A 86 3.22 6.55 1.36
N VAL A 87 2.13 6.46 0.59
CA VAL A 87 1.64 5.22 -0.06
C VAL A 87 1.97 5.12 -1.56
N ARG A 88 2.83 4.16 -1.95
CA ARG A 88 3.20 3.88 -3.34
C ARG A 88 2.13 3.01 -3.95
N PHE A 89 1.73 3.32 -5.18
CA PHE A 89 0.97 2.42 -6.02
C PHE A 89 1.85 1.96 -7.18
N LYS A 90 1.94 0.65 -7.41
CA LYS A 90 2.68 0.09 -8.54
C LYS A 90 1.83 -0.98 -9.22
N ARG A 91 1.39 -0.72 -10.44
CA ARG A 91 0.66 -1.70 -11.25
C ARG A 91 1.53 -2.93 -11.52
N ILE A 92 0.97 -4.11 -11.33
CA ILE A 92 1.58 -5.40 -11.67
C ILE A 92 0.93 -5.96 -12.95
N SER A 93 -0.40 -5.93 -13.05
CA SER A 93 -1.15 -6.37 -14.23
C SER A 93 -2.41 -5.54 -14.44
N GLY A 94 -3.10 -5.78 -15.56
CA GLY A 94 -4.31 -5.03 -15.96
C GLY A 94 -4.02 -3.79 -16.80
N THR A 95 -5.07 -3.23 -17.41
CA THR A 95 -4.96 -2.08 -18.31
C THR A 95 -4.58 -0.81 -17.55
N SER A 96 -3.92 0.14 -18.23
CA SER A 96 -3.50 1.40 -17.62
C SER A 96 -4.71 2.22 -17.14
N ILE A 97 -5.82 2.14 -17.86
CA ILE A 97 -7.05 2.85 -17.53
C ILE A 97 -7.73 2.24 -16.29
N ALA A 98 -7.89 0.92 -16.24
CA ALA A 98 -8.50 0.24 -15.10
C ALA A 98 -7.68 0.48 -13.82
N PHE A 99 -6.34 0.35 -13.90
CA PHE A 99 -5.46 0.67 -12.79
C PHE A 99 -5.58 2.14 -12.34
N LYS A 100 -5.57 3.09 -13.28
CA LYS A 100 -5.72 4.51 -12.94
C LYS A 100 -7.04 4.77 -12.20
N ASN A 101 -8.13 4.14 -12.64
CA ASN A 101 -9.45 4.31 -12.04
C ASN A 101 -9.47 3.84 -10.58
N ILE A 102 -9.06 2.58 -10.32
CA ILE A 102 -9.08 2.04 -8.95
C ILE A 102 -8.04 2.73 -8.06
N ALA A 103 -6.81 2.95 -8.54
CA ALA A 103 -5.77 3.60 -7.75
C ALA A 103 -6.15 5.03 -7.38
N SER A 104 -6.77 5.79 -8.29
CA SER A 104 -7.24 7.15 -7.99
C SER A 104 -8.40 7.15 -6.99
N LYS A 105 -9.33 6.18 -7.09
CA LYS A 105 -10.43 6.03 -6.14
C LYS A 105 -9.90 5.76 -4.73
N ILE A 106 -9.06 4.73 -4.58
CA ILE A 106 -8.42 4.40 -3.30
C ILE A 106 -7.64 5.59 -2.75
N ALA A 107 -6.80 6.25 -3.57
CA ALA A 107 -6.00 7.39 -3.14
C ALA A 107 -6.82 8.59 -2.66
N ASN A 108 -8.04 8.79 -3.17
CA ASN A 108 -8.93 9.88 -2.74
C ASN A 108 -9.71 9.54 -1.47
N GLU A 109 -9.94 8.26 -1.18
CA GLU A 109 -10.71 7.80 -0.01
C GLU A 109 -9.83 7.57 1.22
N LEU A 110 -8.52 7.40 1.03
CA LEU A 110 -7.53 7.31 2.11
C LEU A 110 -7.54 8.57 2.99
N LYS A 111 -7.71 8.37 4.30
CA LYS A 111 -7.61 9.42 5.32
C LYS A 111 -6.29 9.26 6.09
N LEU A 112 -5.22 9.78 5.50
CA LEU A 112 -3.86 9.72 6.03
C LEU A 112 -3.46 11.03 6.68
#